data_AF-V5I9L1-F1
#
_entry.id   AF-V5I9L1-F1
#
_cell.length_a   1.000
_cell.length_b   1.000
_cell.length_c   1.000
_cell.angle_alpha   90.00
_cell.angle_beta   90.00
_cell.angle_gamma   90.00
#
_symmetry.space_group_name_H-M   'P 1'
#
loop_
_entity.id
_entity.type
_entity.pdbx_description
1 polymer ?
#
loop_
_entity_poly.entity_id
_entity_poly.type
_entity_poly.pdbx_seq_one_letter_code
_entity_poly.pdbx_strand_id
1 'polypeptide(L)'
;MITGIGELVYAKDGTLKLQPPSNSAPFYLTNMQITSLVKKLNDSKKNYRLLCIIFGTIGIILGGLIVRKYWRYRIELEEEAKRKLQIEESRRERRRRIRDEDLPENQQCVVCKTNPIEIILLPCGHVCLCEDCSVDITENCPVCRQAIEKKAVAYVL
;
A
#
# COMPACT_ATOMS: atom_id res chain seq x y z
N MET A 1 48.21 -41.89 0.79
CA MET A 1 48.98 -40.82 1.44
C MET A 1 47.99 -39.91 2.15
N ILE A 2 48.07 -39.82 3.47
CA ILE A 2 47.17 -38.98 4.28
C ILE A 2 47.90 -37.65 4.51
N THR A 3 47.25 -36.54 4.19
CA THR A 3 47.79 -35.21 4.43
C THR A 3 47.15 -34.63 5.69
N GLY A 4 47.98 -34.34 6.70
CA GLY A 4 47.58 -33.68 7.94
C GLY A 4 48.02 -32.23 7.99
N ILE A 5 47.10 -31.31 8.34
CA ILE A 5 47.39 -29.89 8.57
C ILE A 5 47.19 -29.62 10.06
N GLY A 6 48.29 -29.30 10.75
CA GLY A 6 48.33 -29.04 12.19
C GLY A 6 49.64 -28.39 12.61
N GLU A 7 49.81 -28.19 13.90
CA GLU A 7 51.03 -27.65 14.51
C GLU A 7 51.97 -28.81 14.89
N LEU A 8 53.27 -28.66 14.63
CA LEU A 8 54.27 -29.66 14.98
C LEU A 8 54.89 -29.33 16.33
N VAL A 9 54.86 -30.28 17.27
CA VAL A 9 55.45 -30.14 18.60
C VAL A 9 56.37 -31.32 18.90
N TYR A 10 57.53 -31.01 19.49
CA TYR A 10 58.45 -32.02 20.00
C TYR A 10 57.92 -32.57 21.32
N ALA A 11 57.67 -33.87 21.36
CA ALA A 11 57.31 -34.55 22.58
C ALA A 11 58.57 -34.83 23.43
N LYS A 12 58.39 -34.99 24.74
CA LYS A 12 59.47 -35.22 25.72
C LYS A 12 60.27 -36.51 25.47
N ASP A 13 59.74 -37.39 24.62
CA ASP A 13 60.33 -38.64 24.14
C ASP A 13 61.24 -38.45 22.90
N GLY A 14 61.45 -37.21 22.44
CA GLY A 14 62.25 -36.89 21.26
C GLY A 14 61.53 -37.10 19.93
N THR A 15 60.24 -37.49 19.95
CA THR A 15 59.46 -37.72 18.72
C THR A 15 58.69 -36.46 18.28
N LEU A 16 58.58 -36.27 16.96
CA LEU A 16 57.82 -35.17 16.37
C LEU A 16 56.33 -35.56 16.26
N LYS A 17 55.44 -34.85 16.95
CA LYS A 17 53.98 -35.13 16.91
C LYS A 17 53.24 -33.96 16.28
N LEU A 18 52.24 -34.27 15.46
CA LEU A 18 51.32 -33.29 14.88
C LEU A 18 50.10 -33.16 15.80
N GLN A 19 49.77 -31.93 16.19
CA GLN A 19 48.64 -31.62 17.07
C GLN A 19 47.72 -30.54 16.47
N PRO A 20 46.49 -30.38 17.00
CA PRO A 20 45.66 -29.24 16.64
C PRO A 20 46.36 -27.90 16.89
N PRO A 21 46.24 -26.92 15.99
CA PRO A 21 46.85 -25.60 16.17
C PRO A 21 46.37 -24.91 17.44
N SER A 22 47.29 -24.31 18.19
CA SER A 22 46.97 -23.53 19.40
C SER A 22 46.09 -22.30 19.12
N ASN A 23 46.07 -21.83 17.87
CA ASN A 23 45.34 -20.64 17.42
C ASN A 23 43.86 -20.88 17.08
N SER A 24 43.20 -21.89 17.69
CA SER A 24 41.80 -22.30 17.44
C SER A 24 41.46 -22.71 15.99
N ALA A 25 42.46 -22.79 15.10
CA ALA A 25 42.25 -23.18 13.72
C ALA A 25 41.94 -24.69 13.64
N PRO A 26 41.03 -25.09 12.74
CA PRO A 26 40.63 -26.49 12.61
C PRO A 26 41.79 -27.38 12.16
N PHE A 27 41.95 -28.52 12.85
CA PHE A 27 42.87 -29.58 12.48
C PHE A 27 42.25 -30.43 11.36
N TYR A 28 42.96 -30.61 10.25
CA TYR A 28 42.46 -31.37 9.10
C TYR A 28 43.31 -32.61 8.85
N LEU A 29 42.68 -33.78 8.82
CA LEU A 29 43.25 -35.01 8.27
C LEU A 29 42.44 -35.39 7.03
N THR A 30 43.09 -35.44 5.88
CA THR A 30 42.41 -35.77 4.63
C THR A 30 43.29 -36.58 3.69
N ASN A 31 42.65 -37.43 2.89
CA ASN A 31 43.31 -38.17 1.83
C ASN A 31 43.43 -37.34 0.54
N MET A 32 42.92 -36.09 0.56
CA MET A 32 42.99 -35.14 -0.55
C MET A 32 44.29 -34.34 -0.51
N GLN A 33 44.74 -33.86 -1.67
CA GLN A 33 45.84 -32.89 -1.77
C GLN A 33 45.42 -31.54 -1.14
N ILE A 34 46.35 -30.89 -0.44
CA ILE A 34 46.13 -29.61 0.25
C ILE A 34 45.50 -28.56 -0.69
N THR A 35 45.94 -28.51 -1.95
CA THR A 35 45.43 -27.58 -2.96
C THR A 35 43.94 -27.77 -3.23
N SER A 36 43.45 -29.01 -3.23
CA SER A 36 42.05 -29.34 -3.45
C SER A 36 41.17 -29.01 -2.23
N LEU A 37 41.70 -29.18 -1.02
CA LEU A 37 41.02 -28.77 0.22
C LEU A 37 40.88 -27.24 0.30
N VAL A 38 41.98 -26.52 0.04
CA VAL A 38 41.98 -25.04 0.02
C VAL A 38 41.04 -24.51 -1.06
N LYS A 39 41.00 -25.13 -2.24
CA LYS A 39 40.07 -24.75 -3.32
C LYS A 39 38.61 -24.92 -2.90
N LYS A 40 38.21 -26.05 -2.31
CA LYS A 40 36.83 -26.27 -1.84
C LYS A 40 36.38 -25.27 -0.76
N LEU A 41 37.26 -24.96 0.19
CA LEU A 41 36.97 -23.98 1.25
C LEU A 41 36.79 -22.57 0.68
N ASN A 42 37.68 -22.16 -0.24
CA ASN A 42 37.56 -20.87 -0.91
C ASN A 42 36.34 -20.77 -1.83
N ASP A 43 36.02 -21.83 -2.56
CA ASP A 43 34.84 -21.86 -3.44
C ASP A 43 33.54 -21.78 -2.63
N SER A 44 33.47 -22.47 -1.49
CA SER A 44 32.31 -22.36 -0.58
C SER A 44 32.13 -20.93 -0.08
N LYS A 45 33.20 -20.26 0.35
CA LYS A 45 33.16 -18.85 0.79
C LYS A 45 32.70 -17.90 -0.33
N LYS A 46 33.13 -18.11 -1.57
CA LYS A 46 32.69 -17.33 -2.74
C LYS A 46 31.20 -17.52 -3.02
N ASN A 47 30.72 -18.76 -2.95
CA ASN A 47 29.31 -19.10 -3.18
C ASN A 47 28.40 -18.42 -2.15
N TYR A 48 28.72 -18.54 -0.86
CA TYR A 48 27.94 -17.85 0.18
C TYR A 48 27.96 -16.33 0.02
N ARG A 49 29.11 -15.75 -0.35
CA ARG A 49 29.21 -14.31 -0.62
C ARG A 49 28.31 -13.89 -1.79
N LEU A 50 28.29 -14.66 -2.87
CA LEU A 50 27.43 -14.40 -4.03
C LEU A 50 25.94 -14.48 -3.66
N LEU A 51 25.54 -15.51 -2.90
CA LEU A 51 24.17 -15.68 -2.43
C LEU A 51 23.72 -14.48 -1.58
N CYS A 52 24.53 -14.03 -0.62
CA CYS A 52 24.19 -12.87 0.21
C CYS A 52 23.99 -11.60 -0.62
N ILE A 53 24.82 -11.38 -1.65
CA ILE A 53 24.66 -10.23 -2.56
C ILE A 53 23.35 -10.33 -3.34
N ILE A 54 23.02 -11.51 -3.89
CA ILE A 54 21.78 -11.73 -4.65
C ILE A 54 20.54 -11.50 -3.78
N PHE A 55 20.48 -12.08 -2.59
CA PHE A 55 19.32 -11.88 -1.70
C PHE A 55 19.22 -10.43 -1.21
N GLY A 56 20.35 -9.77 -0.95
CA GLY A 56 20.39 -8.36 -0.59
C GLY A 56 19.85 -7.45 -1.70
N THR A 57 20.27 -7.66 -2.95
CA THR A 57 19.78 -6.85 -4.09
C THR A 57 18.30 -7.11 -4.36
N ILE A 58 17.85 -8.36 -4.31
CA ILE A 58 16.42 -8.71 -4.43
C ILE A 58 15.62 -8.02 -3.33
N GLY A 59 16.09 -8.05 -2.08
CA GLY A 59 15.43 -7.40 -0.95
C GLY A 59 15.30 -5.88 -1.13
N ILE A 60 16.36 -5.21 -1.60
CA ILE A 60 16.34 -3.76 -1.88
C ILE A 60 15.38 -3.44 -3.02
N ILE A 61 15.38 -4.23 -4.10
CA ILE A 61 14.47 -4.03 -5.24
C ILE A 61 13.03 -4.20 -4.80
N LEU A 62 12.70 -5.31 -4.12
CA LEU A 62 11.34 -5.57 -3.64
C LEU A 62 10.90 -4.52 -2.62
N GLY A 63 11.76 -4.18 -1.65
CA GLY A 63 11.50 -3.12 -0.67
C GLY A 63 11.23 -1.78 -1.35
N GLY A 64 12.07 -1.38 -2.31
CA GLY A 64 11.89 -0.16 -3.10
C GLY A 64 10.59 -0.15 -3.91
N LEU A 65 10.21 -1.28 -4.52
CA LEU A 65 8.94 -1.42 -5.24
C LEU A 65 7.73 -1.33 -4.31
N ILE A 66 7.79 -1.97 -3.14
CA ILE A 66 6.73 -1.91 -2.12
C ILE A 66 6.58 -0.48 -1.61
N VAL A 67 7.68 0.18 -1.23
CA VAL A 67 7.67 1.59 -0.80
C VAL A 67 7.10 2.46 -1.91
N ARG A 68 7.58 2.34 -3.15
CA ARG A 68 7.07 3.12 -4.28
C ARG A 68 5.58 2.89 -4.54
N LYS A 69 5.11 1.63 -4.44
CA LYS A 69 3.69 1.28 -4.59
C LYS A 69 2.86 1.91 -3.47
N TYR A 70 3.33 1.81 -2.23
CA TYR A 70 2.67 2.39 -1.06
C TYR A 70 2.60 3.92 -1.14
N TRP A 71 3.68 4.58 -1.55
CA TRP A 71 3.71 6.03 -1.72
C TRP A 71 2.73 6.49 -2.81
N ARG A 72 2.70 5.82 -3.97
CA ARG A 72 1.72 6.15 -5.02
C ARG A 72 0.28 5.96 -4.56
N TYR A 73 0.00 4.85 -3.87
CA TYR A 73 -1.34 4.59 -3.33
C TYR A 73 -1.77 5.66 -2.32
N ARG A 74 -0.87 6.12 -1.45
CA ARG A 74 -1.16 7.20 -0.51
C ARG A 74 -1.48 8.53 -1.20
N ILE A 75 -0.75 8.88 -2.25
CA ILE A 75 -0.97 10.13 -3.00
C ILE A 75 -2.33 10.10 -3.69
N GLU A 76 -2.68 8.99 -4.33
CA GLU A 76 -3.95 8.83 -5.06
C GLU A 76 -5.17 8.97 -4.14
N LEU A 77 -5.12 8.38 -2.93
CA LEU A 77 -6.19 8.55 -1.94
C LEU A 77 -6.38 10.02 -1.51
N GLU A 78 -5.29 10.77 -1.36
CA GLU A 78 -5.36 12.19 -0.99
C GLU A 78 -5.90 13.04 -2.14
N GLU A 79 -5.50 12.75 -3.38
CA GLU A 79 -6.03 13.40 -4.59
C GLU A 79 -7.52 13.12 -4.78
N GLU A 80 -7.97 11.88 -4.57
CA GLU A 80 -9.39 11.52 -4.62
C GLU A 80 -10.21 12.26 -3.55
N ALA A 81 -9.69 12.35 -2.32
CA ALA A 81 -10.35 13.10 -1.24
C ALA A 81 -10.45 14.60 -1.59
N LYS A 82 -9.37 15.22 -2.08
CA LYS A 82 -9.38 16.62 -2.55
C LYS A 82 -10.34 16.83 -3.72
N ARG A 83 -10.38 15.90 -4.68
CA ARG A 83 -11.28 15.96 -5.83
C ARG A 83 -12.75 15.91 -5.40
N LYS A 84 -13.10 15.04 -4.44
CA LYS A 84 -14.46 14.96 -3.88
C LYS A 84 -14.87 16.28 -3.22
N LEU A 85 -14.00 16.86 -2.40
CA LEU A 85 -14.24 18.16 -1.75
C LEU A 85 -14.41 19.28 -2.77
N GLN A 86 -13.55 19.34 -3.80
CA GLN A 86 -13.66 20.34 -4.88
C GLN A 86 -14.97 20.22 -5.66
N ILE A 87 -15.44 19.00 -5.95
CA ILE A 87 -16.73 18.78 -6.62
C ILE A 87 -17.89 19.25 -5.73
N GLU A 88 -17.86 18.91 -4.45
CA GLU A 88 -18.89 19.33 -3.49
C GLU A 88 -18.93 20.86 -3.35
N GLU A 89 -17.77 21.50 -3.27
CA GLU A 89 -17.64 22.96 -3.24
C GLU A 89 -18.19 23.60 -4.52
N SER A 90 -17.80 23.09 -5.69
CA SER A 90 -18.32 23.56 -6.98
C SER A 90 -19.86 23.44 -7.08
N ARG A 91 -20.43 22.34 -6.59
CA ARG A 91 -21.89 22.16 -6.50
C ARG A 91 -22.54 23.19 -5.57
N ARG A 92 -21.96 23.43 -4.39
CA ARG A 92 -22.42 24.46 -3.45
C ARG A 92 -22.36 25.86 -4.05
N GLU A 93 -21.28 26.20 -4.75
CA GLU A 93 -21.16 27.48 -5.45
C GLU A 93 -22.20 27.62 -6.57
N ARG A 94 -22.43 26.57 -7.36
CA ARG A 94 -23.49 26.56 -8.38
C ARG A 94 -24.85 26.84 -7.75
N ARG A 95 -25.17 26.19 -6.63
CA ARG A 95 -26.41 26.46 -5.89
C ARG A 95 -26.50 27.89 -5.36
N ARG A 96 -25.40 28.44 -4.83
CA ARG A 96 -25.35 29.85 -4.39
C ARG A 96 -25.61 30.83 -5.55
N ARG A 97 -24.95 30.64 -6.69
CA ARG A 97 -25.19 31.46 -7.89
C ARG A 97 -26.65 31.43 -8.33
N ILE A 98 -27.25 30.25 -8.41
CA ILE A 98 -28.66 30.09 -8.80
C ILE A 98 -29.60 30.77 -7.79
N ARG A 99 -29.28 30.70 -6.49
CA ARG A 99 -30.04 31.38 -5.45
C ARG A 99 -29.99 32.91 -5.61
N ASP A 100 -28.84 33.47 -5.99
CA ASP A 100 -28.65 34.91 -6.17
C ASP A 100 -29.39 35.45 -7.42
N GLU A 101 -29.77 34.58 -8.37
CA GLU A 101 -30.54 34.92 -9.58
C GLU A 101 -32.07 34.99 -9.36
N ASP A 102 -32.55 35.07 -8.12
CA ASP A 102 -33.98 35.12 -7.73
C ASP A 102 -34.82 33.96 -8.33
N LEU A 103 -34.56 32.75 -7.82
CA LEU A 103 -35.25 31.54 -8.25
C LEU A 103 -36.76 31.58 -7.94
N PRO A 104 -37.65 31.28 -8.91
CA PRO A 104 -39.09 31.29 -8.67
C PRO A 104 -39.50 30.22 -7.64
N GLU A 105 -40.53 30.51 -6.85
CA GLU A 105 -40.92 29.70 -5.67
C GLU A 105 -41.25 28.24 -6.01
N ASN A 106 -41.74 27.98 -7.23
CA ASN A 106 -42.04 26.65 -7.74
C ASN A 106 -40.78 25.81 -8.09
N GLN A 107 -39.62 26.43 -8.16
CA GLN A 107 -38.33 25.79 -8.39
C GLN A 107 -37.47 25.69 -7.12
N GLN A 108 -37.98 26.16 -5.98
CA GLN A 108 -37.30 26.10 -4.70
C GLN A 108 -37.65 24.83 -3.93
N CYS A 109 -36.66 24.26 -3.22
CA CYS A 109 -36.85 23.13 -2.34
C CYS A 109 -37.96 23.41 -1.31
N VAL A 110 -38.91 22.49 -1.16
CA VAL A 110 -40.07 22.69 -0.27
C VAL A 110 -39.69 22.74 1.22
N VAL A 111 -38.49 22.27 1.56
CA VAL A 111 -37.99 22.16 2.94
C VAL A 111 -37.21 23.41 3.34
N CYS A 112 -36.15 23.76 2.59
CA CYS A 112 -35.30 24.89 2.94
C CYS A 112 -35.73 26.21 2.28
N LYS A 113 -36.60 26.18 1.26
CA LYS A 113 -37.12 27.37 0.55
C LYS A 113 -36.02 28.33 0.06
N THR A 114 -34.82 27.79 -0.19
CA THR A 114 -33.61 28.58 -0.46
C THR A 114 -32.84 28.02 -1.65
N ASN A 115 -32.65 26.70 -1.70
CA ASN A 115 -31.90 26.03 -2.76
C ASN A 115 -32.84 25.55 -3.89
N PRO A 116 -32.34 25.43 -5.13
CA PRO A 116 -33.11 24.87 -6.23
C PRO A 116 -33.48 23.40 -5.99
N ILE A 117 -34.59 22.97 -6.57
CA ILE A 117 -34.98 21.57 -6.60
C ILE A 117 -34.07 20.82 -7.57
N GLU A 118 -33.47 19.73 -7.10
CA GLU A 118 -32.48 18.95 -7.86
C GLU A 118 -32.75 17.43 -7.82
N ILE A 119 -33.67 16.97 -6.97
CA ILE A 119 -33.87 15.55 -6.68
C ILE A 119 -35.31 15.12 -6.97
N ILE A 120 -35.44 14.02 -7.71
CA ILE A 120 -36.70 13.29 -7.91
C ILE A 120 -36.78 12.10 -6.95
N LEU A 121 -37.95 11.94 -6.32
CA LEU A 121 -38.27 10.83 -5.43
C LEU A 121 -39.04 9.75 -6.18
N LEU A 122 -38.59 8.50 -6.11
CA LEU A 122 -39.24 7.35 -6.73
C LEU A 122 -39.81 6.40 -5.67
N PRO A 123 -40.98 5.78 -5.92
CA PRO A 123 -41.72 5.76 -7.19
C PRO A 123 -42.67 6.95 -7.42
N CYS A 124 -42.85 7.85 -6.45
CA CYS A 124 -43.90 8.88 -6.52
C CYS A 124 -43.66 10.00 -7.55
N GLY A 125 -42.46 10.14 -8.10
CA GLY A 125 -42.09 11.09 -9.15
C GLY A 125 -41.97 12.55 -8.70
N HIS A 126 -42.09 12.86 -7.41
CA HIS A 126 -42.08 14.24 -6.94
C HIS A 126 -40.67 14.82 -6.97
N VAL A 127 -40.54 15.96 -7.64
CA VAL A 127 -39.33 16.78 -7.73
C VAL A 127 -39.53 17.93 -6.74
N CYS A 128 -39.05 17.78 -5.51
CA CYS A 128 -39.36 18.74 -4.43
C CYS A 128 -38.19 19.04 -3.47
N LEU A 129 -37.06 18.33 -3.59
CA LEU A 129 -35.91 18.47 -2.70
C LEU A 129 -34.67 18.97 -3.44
N CYS A 130 -33.85 19.76 -2.75
CA CYS A 130 -32.46 20.02 -3.15
C CYS A 130 -31.55 18.84 -2.75
N GLU A 131 -30.32 18.79 -3.28
CA GLU A 131 -29.35 17.74 -2.93
C GLU A 131 -29.09 17.67 -1.42
N ASP A 132 -28.96 18.83 -0.73
CA ASP A 132 -28.64 18.89 0.70
C ASP A 132 -29.80 18.32 1.57
N CYS A 133 -31.03 18.80 1.38
CA CYS A 133 -32.19 18.31 2.13
C CYS A 133 -32.56 16.86 1.78
N SER A 134 -32.14 16.37 0.61
CA SER A 134 -32.34 14.97 0.25
C SER A 134 -31.52 14.01 1.08
N VAL A 135 -30.42 14.44 1.72
CA VAL A 135 -29.62 13.60 2.63
C VAL A 135 -30.41 13.30 3.90
N ASP A 136 -31.06 14.31 4.46
CA ASP A 136 -31.80 14.21 5.74
C ASP A 136 -33.15 13.49 5.59
N ILE A 137 -33.81 13.60 4.43
CA ILE A 137 -35.14 13.03 4.21
C ILE A 137 -35.04 11.68 3.50
N THR A 138 -35.05 10.59 4.27
CA THR A 138 -34.85 9.21 3.76
C THR A 138 -36.14 8.40 3.60
N GLU A 139 -37.13 8.62 4.46
CA GLU A 139 -38.27 7.70 4.62
C GLU A 139 -39.43 8.00 3.67
N ASN A 140 -39.97 9.22 3.70
CA ASN A 140 -41.22 9.58 3.03
C ASN A 140 -41.11 10.87 2.22
N CYS A 141 -41.83 10.92 1.09
CA CYS A 141 -41.98 12.12 0.28
C CYS A 141 -42.67 13.23 1.08
N PRO A 142 -42.11 14.45 1.19
CA PRO A 142 -42.75 15.57 1.91
C PRO A 142 -44.09 16.01 1.31
N VAL A 143 -44.30 15.74 0.01
CA VAL A 143 -45.50 16.17 -0.72
C VAL A 143 -46.64 15.16 -0.59
N CYS A 144 -46.37 13.89 -0.89
CA CYS A 144 -47.41 12.85 -0.95
C CYS A 144 -47.30 11.77 0.12
N ARG A 145 -46.28 11.83 0.99
CA ARG A 145 -45.98 10.85 2.07
C ARG A 145 -45.69 9.42 1.62
N GLN A 146 -45.64 9.16 0.31
CA GLN A 146 -45.21 7.88 -0.23
C GLN A 146 -43.79 7.54 0.24
N ALA A 147 -43.55 6.28 0.60
CA ALA A 147 -42.22 5.79 0.96
C ALA A 147 -41.23 6.00 -0.20
N ILE A 148 -40.02 6.45 0.13
CA ILE A 148 -38.95 6.70 -0.85
C ILE A 148 -38.14 5.42 -1.02
N GLU A 149 -38.19 4.83 -2.21
CA GLU A 149 -37.37 3.66 -2.55
C GLU A 149 -36.03 4.09 -3.17
N LYS A 150 -36.07 5.11 -4.02
CA LYS A 150 -34.90 5.60 -4.73
C LYS A 150 -34.97 7.11 -4.92
N LYS A 151 -33.80 7.74 -4.86
CA LYS A 151 -33.59 9.16 -5.20
C LYS A 151 -32.73 9.23 -6.46
N ALA A 152 -33.06 10.16 -7.35
CA ALA A 152 -32.24 10.43 -8.53
C ALA A 152 -32.15 11.94 -8.76
N VAL A 153 -31.14 12.37 -9.51
CA VAL A 153 -31.00 13.76 -9.92
C VAL A 153 -32.06 14.07 -10.98
N ALA A 154 -32.83 15.13 -10.76
CA ALA A 154 -33.80 15.63 -11.71
C ALA A 154 -33.13 16.63 -12.66
N TYR A 155 -33.26 16.39 -13.97
CA TYR A 155 -32.90 17.37 -14.99
C TYR A 155 -34.17 18.13 -15.35
N VAL A 156 -34.38 19.27 -14.71
CA VAL A 156 -35.48 20.17 -15.05
C VAL A 156 -35.01 20.98 -16.26
N LEU A 157 -35.58 20.68 -17.43
CA LEU A 157 -35.34 21.40 -18.69
C LEU A 157 -36.01 22.78 -18.67
#